data_AF-A0A849T853-F1
#
_entry.id   AF-A0A849T853-F1
#
_cell.length_a   1.000
_cell.length_b   1.000
_cell.length_c   1.000
_cell.angle_alpha   90.00
_cell.angle_beta   90.00
_cell.angle_gamma   90.00
#
_symmetry.space_group_name_H-M   'P 1'
#
loop_
_entity.id
_entity.type
_entity.pdbx_description
1 polymer ?
#
loop_
_entity_poly.entity_id
_entity_poly.type
_entity_poly.pdbx_seq_one_letter_code
_entity_poly.pdbx_strand_id
1 'polypeptide(L)' 'MFNSPYFLGLDFGTSGARACVIDDDKSVVWQQHFDYSMPDVQTPLN' A
#
# COMPACT_ATOMS: atom_id res chain seq x y z
N MET A 1 6.88 -10.18 25.83
CA MET A 1 5.82 -9.79 24.87
C MET A 1 6.50 -9.68 23.53
N PHE A 2 6.28 -10.63 22.64
CA PHE A 2 6.79 -10.52 21.27
C PHE A 2 5.92 -9.46 20.56
N ASN A 3 6.54 -8.52 19.84
CA ASN A 3 5.78 -7.60 18.99
C ASN A 3 4.87 -8.43 18.07
N SER A 4 3.58 -8.13 18.06
CA SER A 4 2.65 -8.71 17.08
C SER A 4 3.16 -8.41 15.67
N PRO A 5 3.08 -9.38 14.73
CA PRO A 5 3.52 -9.15 13.38
C PRO A 5 2.64 -8.09 12.71
N TYR A 6 3.26 -7.26 11.87
CA TYR A 6 2.56 -6.36 10.98
C TYR A 6 2.57 -6.94 9.56
N PHE A 7 1.46 -6.77 8.85
CA PHE A 7 1.30 -7.18 7.46
C PHE A 7 1.24 -5.95 6.56
N LEU A 8 1.90 -6.02 5.40
CA LEU A 8 1.89 -4.96 4.40
C LEU A 8 0.95 -5.35 3.25
N GLY A 9 -0.09 -4.56 3.03
CA GLY A 9 -0.94 -4.62 1.84
C GLY A 9 -0.48 -3.59 0.81
N LEU A 10 -0.34 -4.03 -0.44
CA LEU A 10 -0.05 -3.16 -1.58
C LEU A 10 -1.10 -3.39 -2.67
N ASP A 11 -1.63 -2.30 -3.23
CA ASP A 11 -2.57 -2.31 -4.35
C ASP A 11 -2.12 -1.30 -5.40
N PHE A 12 -1.83 -1.77 -6.61
CA PHE A 12 -1.38 -0.96 -7.74
C PHE A 12 -2.50 -0.91 -8.78
N GLY A 13 -3.27 0.19 -8.75
CA GLY A 13 -4.36 0.46 -9.69
C GLY A 13 -3.89 1.25 -10.90
N THR A 14 -4.84 1.61 -11.77
CA THR A 14 -4.57 2.44 -12.94
C THR A 14 -4.41 3.92 -12.61
N SER A 15 -5.06 4.42 -11.55
CA SER A 15 -5.02 5.84 -11.15
C SER A 15 -4.01 6.13 -10.04
N GLY A 16 -3.40 5.11 -9.45
CA GLY A 16 -2.56 5.29 -8.27
C GLY A 16 -2.17 3.98 -7.59
N ALA A 17 -1.39 4.11 -6.52
CA ALA A 17 -1.00 3.03 -5.63
C ALA A 17 -1.47 3.28 -4.20
N ARG A 18 -1.86 2.21 -3.52
CA ARG A 18 -2.25 2.22 -2.11
C ARG A 18 -1.37 1.28 -1.31
N ALA A 19 -1.03 1.69 -0.10
CA ALA A 19 -0.35 0.86 0.88
C ALA A 19 -1.11 0.91 2.20
N CYS A 20 -1.19 -0.22 2.91
CA CYS A 20 -1.70 -0.28 4.27
C CYS A 20 -0.86 -1.21 5.15
N VAL A 21 -0.81 -0.89 6.43
CA VAL A 21 -0.27 -1.78 7.46
C VAL A 21 -1.44 -2.33 8.25
N ILE A 22 -1.46 -3.65 8.40
CA ILE A 22 -2.48 -4.40 9.13
C ILE A 22 -1.80 -5.05 10.33
N ASP A 23 -2.43 -4.99 11.51
CA ASP A 23 -1.96 -5.71 12.71
C ASP A 23 -2.52 -7.15 12.77
N ASP A 24 -2.33 -7.81 13.91
CA ASP A 24 -2.75 -9.21 14.11
C ASP A 24 -4.26 -9.38 14.29
N ASP A 25 -4.98 -8.34 14.73
CA ASP A 25 -6.43 -8.35 14.87
C ASP A 25 -7.17 -8.07 13.54
N LYS A 26 -6.38 -7.86 12.47
CA LYS A 26 -6.81 -7.55 11.11
C LYS A 26 -7.34 -6.12 10.94
N SER A 27 -6.96 -5.21 11.84
CA SER A 27 -7.24 -3.78 11.71
C SER A 27 -6.18 -3.07 10.89
N VAL A 28 -6.62 -2.09 10.09
CA VAL A 28 -5.70 -1.18 9.39
C VAL A 28 -5.19 -0.15 10.39
N VAL A 29 -3.90 -0.19 10.69
CA VAL A 29 -3.24 0.73 11.63
C VAL A 29 -2.53 1.90 10.94
N TRP A 30 -2.29 1.77 9.63
CA TRP A 30 -1.77 2.85 8.80
C TRP A 30 -2.18 2.65 7.34
N GLN A 31 -2.36 3.76 6.62
CA GLN A 31 -2.65 3.75 5.19
C GLN A 31 -2.04 4.95 4.48
N GLN A 32 -1.70 4.77 3.21
CA GLN A 32 -1.21 5.81 2.32
C GLN A 32 -1.75 5.58 0.91
N HIS A 33 -2.02 6.69 0.23
CA HIS A 33 -2.41 6.72 -1.18
C HIS A 33 -1.45 7.63 -1.95
N PHE A 34 -1.09 7.22 -3.15
CA PHE A 34 -0.34 8.00 -4.12
C PHE A 34 -1.07 7.99 -5.46
N ASP A 35 -1.52 9.16 -5.90
CA ASP A 35 -2.10 9.34 -7.22
C ASP A 35 -1.01 9.31 -8.29
N TYR A 36 -1.27 8.62 -9.40
CA TYR A 36 -0.46 8.73 -10.60
C TYR A 36 -0.90 9.97 -11.38
N SER A 37 -0.11 11.04 -11.33
CA SER A 37 -0.46 12.31 -11.99
C SER A 37 -0.53 12.18 -13.52
N MET A 38 0.18 11.22 -14.10
CA MET A 38 0.13 10.84 -15.53
C MET A 38 0.15 9.31 -15.63
N PRO A 39 -1.00 8.65 -15.44
CA PRO A 39 -1.07 7.20 -15.26
C PRO A 39 -0.61 6.40 -16.49
N ASP A 40 -0.82 6.96 -17.68
CA ASP A 40 -0.39 6.44 -18.98
C ASP A 40 1.13 6.45 -19.20
N VAL A 41 1.86 7.22 -18.39
CA VAL A 41 3.33 7.39 -18.49
C VAL A 41 4.05 6.62 -17.36
N GLN A 42 3.31 6.09 -16.39
CA GLN A 42 3.87 5.26 -15.31
C GLN A 42 4.19 3.86 -15.83
N THR A 43 5.40 3.68 -16.34
CA THR A 43 5.95 2.37 -16.70
C THR A 43 6.85 1.86 -15.58
N PRO A 44 6.88 0.54 -15.30
CA PRO A 44 7.91 -0.04 -14.43
C PRO A 44 9.30 0.42 -14.89
N LEU A 45 10.12 0.87 -13.96
CA LEU A 45 11.53 1.16 -14.25
C LEU A 45 12.19 -0.18 -14.61
N ASN A 46 12.67 -0.30 -15.84
CA ASN A 46 13.46 -1.43 -16.33
C ASN A 46 14.81 -1.52 -15.62
#